data_AF-A0A8C6Z395-F1
#
_entry.id   AF-A0A8C6Z395-F1
#
_cell.length_a   1.000
_cell.length_b   1.000
_cell.length_c   1.000
_cell.angle_alpha   90.00
_cell.angle_beta   90.00
_cell.angle_gamma   90.00
#
_symmetry.space_group_name_H-M   'P 1'
#
loop_
_entity.id
_entity.type
_entity.pdbx_description
1 polymer ?
#
loop_
_entity_poly.entity_id
_entity_poly.type
_entity_poly.pdbx_seq_one_letter_code
_entity_poly.pdbx_strand_id
1 'polypeptide(L)'
;RAPCQHRARPALALPLLGGSSLRSVYTVPEVVAEIRDKATRRRLAALPYELRFRRPRPDCVRLVTDFARKTGDYPSLSATDLQVLALTYELEAETVGPERLRREPEDKVGSSLQHPEAPLHLAGFHLPSKDNVRHEQEGCGERERRWEPPLALLPQPQGAQPPGAPGE
;
A
#
# COMPACT_ATOMS: atom_id res chain seq x y z
N ARG A 1 -61.69 32.99 -8.71
CA ARG A 1 -60.89 32.24 -9.71
C ARG A 1 -59.62 33.03 -9.98
N ALA A 2 -58.53 32.68 -9.33
CA ALA A 2 -57.20 33.27 -9.57
C ALA A 2 -56.37 32.28 -10.41
N PRO A 3 -55.58 32.75 -11.40
CA PRO A 3 -54.74 31.88 -12.19
C PRO A 3 -53.48 31.46 -11.40
N CYS A 4 -53.27 30.15 -11.29
CA CYS A 4 -52.11 29.53 -10.68
C CYS A 4 -50.86 29.81 -11.52
N GLN A 5 -49.90 30.57 -10.97
CA GLN A 5 -48.60 30.81 -11.59
C GLN A 5 -47.74 29.53 -11.50
N HIS A 6 -47.71 28.74 -12.58
CA HIS A 6 -46.70 27.70 -12.76
C HIS A 6 -45.39 28.37 -13.15
N ARG A 7 -44.52 28.55 -12.15
CA ARG A 7 -43.13 28.96 -12.33
C ARG A 7 -42.40 27.79 -13.00
N ALA A 8 -42.37 27.78 -14.33
CA ALA A 8 -41.50 26.91 -15.10
C ALA A 8 -40.06 27.17 -14.63
N ARG A 9 -39.44 26.17 -14.00
CA ARG A 9 -38.01 26.22 -13.68
C ARG A 9 -37.27 26.21 -15.01
N PRO A 10 -36.47 27.24 -15.35
CA PRO A 10 -35.62 27.16 -16.51
C PRO A 10 -34.64 26.01 -16.27
N ALA A 11 -34.57 25.08 -17.24
CA ALA A 11 -33.50 24.12 -17.34
C ALA A 11 -32.19 24.91 -17.25
N LEU A 12 -31.45 24.70 -16.17
CA LEU A 12 -30.08 25.18 -16.06
C LEU A 12 -29.32 24.49 -17.19
N ALA A 13 -29.19 25.20 -18.31
CA ALA A 13 -28.16 24.94 -19.30
C ALA A 13 -26.85 25.03 -18.54
N LEU A 14 -26.30 23.88 -18.15
CA LEU A 14 -24.91 23.82 -17.72
C LEU A 14 -24.08 24.34 -18.90
N PRO A 15 -23.28 25.39 -18.72
CA PRO A 15 -22.28 25.72 -19.71
C PRO A 15 -21.32 24.54 -19.73
N LEU A 16 -21.28 23.85 -20.86
CA LEU A 16 -20.18 22.97 -21.23
C LEU A 16 -18.92 23.84 -21.20
N LEU A 17 -18.26 23.87 -20.04
CA LEU A 17 -16.91 24.38 -19.91
C LEU A 17 -16.01 23.43 -20.71
N GLY A 18 -15.94 23.69 -22.01
CA GLY A 18 -14.84 23.28 -22.85
C GLY A 18 -13.57 23.96 -22.33
N GLY A 19 -12.75 23.18 -21.63
CA GLY A 19 -11.34 23.42 -21.39
C GLY A 19 -10.60 22.11 -21.65
N SER A 20 -10.46 21.69 -22.91
CA SER A 20 -9.28 21.93 -23.77
C SER A 20 -7.92 21.57 -23.17
N SER A 21 -7.88 20.60 -22.25
CA SER A 21 -6.71 19.72 -22.11
C SER A 21 -7.17 18.29 -21.83
N LEU A 22 -8.09 17.80 -22.67
CA LEU A 22 -8.34 16.36 -22.73
C LEU A 22 -7.10 15.73 -23.34
N ARG A 23 -6.17 15.37 -22.45
CA ARG A 23 -5.09 14.43 -22.73
C ARG A 23 -5.73 13.26 -23.46
N SER A 24 -5.27 13.01 -24.67
CA SER A 24 -5.75 11.93 -25.54
C SER A 24 -5.89 10.64 -24.75
N VAL A 25 -7.09 10.05 -24.75
CA VAL A 25 -7.38 8.81 -24.01
C VAL A 25 -7.07 7.63 -24.90
N TYR A 26 -6.14 6.79 -24.46
CA TYR A 26 -5.72 5.59 -25.17
C TYR A 26 -6.19 4.34 -24.45
N THR A 27 -6.52 3.31 -25.21
CA THR A 27 -6.85 1.98 -24.69
C THR A 27 -6.38 0.89 -25.64
N VAL A 28 -6.41 -0.33 -25.13
CA VAL A 28 -6.07 -1.56 -25.84
C VAL A 28 -7.39 -2.27 -26.20
N PRO A 29 -7.58 -2.75 -27.45
CA PRO A 29 -8.85 -3.36 -27.86
C PRO A 29 -9.23 -4.59 -27.04
N GLU A 30 -8.24 -5.33 -26.54
CA GLU A 30 -8.40 -6.51 -25.69
C GLU A 30 -9.14 -6.18 -24.38
N VAL A 31 -8.91 -4.98 -23.80
CA VAL A 31 -9.62 -4.52 -22.59
C VAL A 31 -11.12 -4.39 -22.85
N VAL A 32 -11.50 -3.80 -23.99
CA VAL A 32 -12.91 -3.62 -24.33
C VAL A 32 -13.58 -4.95 -24.68
N ALA A 33 -12.82 -5.87 -25.27
CA ALA A 33 -13.30 -7.23 -25.54
C ALA A 33 -13.57 -8.01 -24.24
N GLU A 34 -12.78 -7.78 -23.18
CA GLU A 34 -12.92 -8.43 -21.88
C GLU A 34 -14.19 -8.02 -21.13
N ILE A 35 -14.67 -6.79 -21.31
CA ILE A 35 -15.88 -6.29 -20.64
C ILE A 35 -17.11 -7.00 -21.18
N ARG A 36 -17.72 -7.88 -20.37
CA ARG A 36 -18.94 -8.63 -20.75
C ARG A 36 -20.25 -7.94 -20.35
N ASP A 37 -20.20 -7.00 -19.41
CA ASP A 37 -21.39 -6.33 -18.86
C ASP A 37 -22.00 -5.32 -19.85
N LYS A 38 -23.31 -5.45 -20.09
CA LYS A 38 -24.08 -4.61 -21.02
C LYS A 38 -24.20 -3.17 -20.51
N ALA A 39 -24.35 -2.96 -19.20
CA ALA A 39 -24.48 -1.62 -18.64
C ALA A 39 -23.17 -0.84 -18.81
N THR A 40 -22.03 -1.49 -18.56
CA THR A 40 -20.70 -0.92 -18.75
C THR A 40 -20.40 -0.62 -20.22
N ARG A 41 -20.74 -1.51 -21.15
CA ARG A 41 -20.60 -1.23 -22.60
C ARG A 41 -21.41 -0.03 -23.07
N ARG A 42 -22.64 0.14 -22.57
CA ARG A 42 -23.47 1.32 -22.88
C ARG A 42 -22.83 2.62 -22.36
N ARG A 43 -22.25 2.59 -21.16
CA ARG A 43 -21.53 3.74 -20.60
C ARG A 43 -20.31 4.10 -21.43
N LEU A 44 -19.52 3.11 -21.88
CA LEU A 44 -18.37 3.35 -22.76
C LEU A 44 -18.77 3.95 -24.12
N ALA A 45 -19.91 3.56 -24.68
CA ALA A 45 -20.42 4.14 -25.91
C ALA A 45 -20.96 5.57 -25.75
N ALA A 46 -21.29 5.98 -24.52
CA ALA A 46 -21.87 7.28 -24.20
C ALA A 46 -20.85 8.29 -23.64
N LEU A 47 -19.55 8.05 -23.84
CA LEU A 47 -18.49 8.93 -23.35
C LEU A 47 -18.45 10.25 -24.15
N PRO A 48 -18.26 11.41 -23.48
CA PRO A 48 -18.17 12.72 -24.13
C PRO A 48 -16.79 12.99 -24.75
N TYR A 49 -15.96 11.97 -24.91
CA TYR A 49 -14.61 12.04 -25.49
C TYR A 49 -14.32 10.78 -26.30
N GLU A 50 -13.41 10.91 -27.27
CA GLU A 50 -13.04 9.82 -28.16
C GLU A 50 -12.00 8.89 -27.49
N LEU A 51 -12.27 7.58 -27.54
CA LEU A 51 -11.37 6.55 -27.05
C LEU A 51 -10.51 6.02 -28.20
N ARG A 52 -9.19 6.22 -28.12
CA ARG A 52 -8.26 5.78 -29.17
C ARG A 52 -7.71 4.40 -28.88
N PHE A 53 -7.89 3.48 -29.82
CA PHE A 53 -7.37 2.13 -29.72
C PHE A 53 -5.93 2.07 -30.27
N ARG A 54 -4.99 1.65 -29.44
CA ARG A 54 -3.59 1.46 -29.80
C ARG A 54 -3.08 0.15 -29.23
N ARG A 55 -2.36 -0.62 -30.05
CA ARG A 55 -1.64 -1.82 -29.58
C ARG A 55 -0.19 -1.46 -29.27
N PRO A 56 0.35 -1.94 -28.13
CA PRO A 56 1.74 -1.66 -27.77
C PRO A 56 2.70 -2.43 -28.68
N ARG A 57 3.93 -1.92 -28.80
CA ARG A 57 5.02 -2.64 -29.46
C ARG A 57 5.36 -3.94 -28.70
N PRO A 58 5.66 -5.04 -29.40
CA PRO A 58 6.00 -6.31 -28.75
C PRO A 58 7.26 -6.20 -27.88
N ASP A 59 8.21 -5.33 -28.24
CA ASP A 59 9.41 -5.08 -27.45
C ASP A 59 9.08 -4.49 -26.07
N CYS A 60 8.14 -3.54 -26.01
CA CYS A 60 7.68 -2.95 -24.75
C CYS A 60 6.97 -3.98 -23.88
N VAL A 61 6.19 -4.89 -24.48
CA VAL A 61 5.51 -5.99 -23.76
C VAL A 61 6.54 -6.92 -23.12
N ARG A 62 7.63 -7.25 -23.84
CA ARG A 62 8.72 -8.06 -23.31
C ARG A 62 9.42 -7.37 -22.13
N LEU A 63 9.76 -6.09 -22.27
CA LEU A 63 10.39 -5.30 -21.20
C LEU A 63 9.56 -5.29 -19.92
N VAL A 64 8.25 -5.03 -20.03
CA VAL A 64 7.33 -5.03 -18.89
C VAL A 64 7.19 -6.43 -18.29
N THR A 65 7.17 -7.46 -19.13
CA THR A 65 7.10 -8.86 -18.67
C THR A 65 8.34 -9.23 -17.85
N ASP A 66 9.53 -8.89 -18.35
CA ASP A 66 10.79 -9.15 -17.65
C ASP A 66 10.86 -8.34 -16.34
N PHE A 67 10.39 -7.10 -16.35
CA PHE A 67 10.28 -6.27 -15.16
C PHE A 67 9.33 -6.89 -14.11
N ALA A 68 8.13 -7.31 -14.51
CA ALA A 68 7.16 -7.95 -13.62
C ALA A 68 7.68 -9.27 -13.02
N ARG A 69 8.50 -10.02 -13.76
CA ARG A 69 9.18 -11.22 -13.26
C ARG A 69 10.23 -10.89 -12.21
N LYS A 70 11.00 -9.82 -12.40
CA LYS A 70 11.98 -9.36 -11.40
C LYS A 70 11.30 -8.87 -10.11
N THR A 71 10.17 -8.18 -10.22
CA THR A 71 9.43 -7.68 -9.03
C THR A 71 8.63 -8.78 -8.31
N GLY A 72 8.28 -9.85 -9.03
CA GLY A 72 7.48 -10.97 -8.51
C GLY A 72 5.97 -10.82 -8.72
N ASP A 73 5.51 -9.78 -9.43
CA ASP A 73 4.08 -9.50 -9.67
C ASP A 73 3.52 -10.24 -10.89
N TYR A 74 4.38 -10.79 -11.75
CA TYR A 74 3.98 -11.54 -12.95
C TYR A 74 2.86 -12.58 -12.74
N PRO A 75 2.86 -13.46 -11.71
CA PRO A 75 1.80 -14.45 -11.53
C PRO A 75 0.42 -13.84 -11.19
N SER A 76 0.38 -12.59 -10.73
CA SER A 76 -0.86 -11.88 -10.38
C SER A 76 -1.39 -11.00 -11.53
N LEU A 77 -0.59 -10.77 -12.57
CA LEU A 77 -0.95 -9.93 -13.71
C LEU A 77 -1.55 -10.75 -14.85
N SER A 78 -2.62 -10.25 -15.47
CA SER A 78 -3.21 -10.87 -16.65
C SER A 78 -2.49 -10.45 -17.95
N ALA A 79 -2.77 -11.17 -19.05
CA ALA A 79 -2.24 -10.81 -20.37
C ALA A 79 -2.71 -9.42 -20.83
N THR A 80 -3.95 -9.05 -20.52
CA THR A 80 -4.51 -7.72 -20.81
C THR A 80 -3.79 -6.64 -20.00
N ASP A 81 -3.49 -6.91 -18.72
CA ASP A 81 -2.77 -5.95 -17.86
C ASP A 81 -1.36 -5.67 -18.38
N LEU A 82 -0.64 -6.72 -18.82
CA LEU A 82 0.68 -6.57 -19.44
C LEU A 82 0.63 -5.69 -20.69
N GLN A 83 -0.43 -5.79 -21.50
CA GLN A 83 -0.60 -4.93 -22.68
C GLN A 83 -0.86 -3.47 -22.31
N VAL A 84 -1.69 -3.22 -21.30
CA VAL A 84 -1.98 -1.86 -20.82
C VAL A 84 -0.73 -1.21 -20.22
N LEU A 85 0.03 -1.97 -19.41
CA LEU A 85 1.30 -1.51 -18.86
C LEU A 85 2.33 -1.20 -19.95
N ALA A 86 2.43 -2.07 -20.96
CA ALA A 86 3.31 -1.85 -22.12
C ALA A 86 2.92 -0.61 -22.93
N LEU A 87 1.61 -0.39 -23.14
CA LEU A 87 1.12 0.81 -23.82
C LEU A 87 1.45 2.08 -23.02
N THR A 88 1.31 2.01 -21.69
CA THR A 88 1.64 3.13 -20.81
C THR A 88 3.13 3.45 -20.85
N TYR A 89 3.99 2.44 -20.86
CA TYR A 89 5.44 2.59 -21.03
C TYR A 89 5.79 3.29 -22.36
N GLU A 90 5.16 2.88 -23.46
CA GLU A 90 5.37 3.49 -24.79
C GLU A 90 4.95 4.96 -24.81
N LEU A 91 3.78 5.28 -24.25
CA LEU A 91 3.27 6.66 -24.20
C LEU A 91 4.11 7.59 -23.30
N GLU A 92 4.60 7.09 -22.17
CA GLU A 92 5.48 7.88 -21.29
C GLU A 92 6.82 8.17 -21.98
N ALA A 93 7.39 7.16 -22.66
CA ALA A 93 8.63 7.33 -23.42
C ALA A 93 8.47 8.35 -24.57
N GLU A 94 7.28 8.43 -25.20
CA GLU A 94 6.98 9.40 -26.26
C GLU A 94 6.74 10.82 -25.73
N THR A 95 6.13 10.96 -24.56
CA THR A 95 5.65 12.26 -24.04
C THR A 95 6.63 12.97 -23.12
N VAL A 96 7.30 12.21 -22.25
CA VAL A 96 8.20 12.74 -21.21
C VAL A 96 9.65 12.35 -21.49
N GLY A 97 9.86 11.21 -22.14
CA GLY A 97 11.18 10.64 -22.43
C GLY A 97 11.51 9.43 -21.55
N PRO A 98 12.40 8.53 -22.00
CA PRO A 98 12.72 7.28 -21.32
C PRO A 98 13.58 7.43 -20.05
N GLU A 99 14.12 8.63 -19.76
CA GLU A 99 15.10 8.87 -18.69
C GLU A 99 14.51 8.66 -17.29
N ARG A 100 13.19 8.84 -17.15
CA ARG A 100 12.49 8.67 -15.87
C ARG A 100 11.97 7.25 -15.65
N LEU A 101 12.01 6.40 -16.68
CA LEU A 101 11.54 5.03 -16.62
C LEU A 101 12.63 4.12 -16.05
N ARG A 102 12.33 3.53 -14.90
CA ARG A 102 13.19 2.54 -14.28
C ARG A 102 13.18 1.25 -15.11
N ARG A 103 14.36 0.70 -15.35
CA ARG A 103 14.53 -0.58 -16.06
C ARG A 103 14.63 -1.77 -15.13
N GLU A 104 14.92 -1.52 -13.86
CA GLU A 104 15.08 -2.53 -12.84
C GLU A 104 14.31 -2.12 -11.57
N PRO A 105 13.72 -3.10 -10.86
CA PRO A 105 13.03 -2.83 -9.61
C PRO A 105 14.02 -2.48 -8.50
N GLU A 106 13.57 -1.69 -7.51
CA GLU A 106 14.35 -1.40 -6.31
C GLU A 106 14.30 -2.56 -5.32
N ASP A 107 15.41 -2.78 -4.61
CA ASP A 107 15.48 -3.79 -3.56
C ASP A 107 14.52 -3.46 -2.42
N LYS A 108 13.63 -4.40 -2.11
CA LYS A 108 12.71 -4.25 -0.97
C LYS A 108 13.51 -4.38 0.32
N VAL A 109 13.77 -3.25 1.00
CA VAL A 109 14.32 -3.25 2.35
C VAL A 109 13.27 -3.84 3.29
N GLY A 110 13.45 -5.11 3.65
CA GLY A 110 12.56 -5.81 4.57
C GLY A 110 12.63 -5.21 5.97
N SER A 111 11.68 -4.35 6.32
CA SER A 111 11.50 -3.88 7.70
C SER A 111 10.17 -4.37 8.22
N SER A 112 10.18 -5.42 9.03
CA SER A 112 9.01 -5.76 9.84
C SER A 112 9.44 -6.41 11.16
N LEU A 113 9.48 -5.59 12.21
CA LEU A 113 9.40 -6.02 13.62
C LEU A 113 7.93 -6.19 14.09
N GLN A 114 6.96 -6.07 13.18
CA GLN A 114 5.54 -6.02 13.51
C GLN A 114 4.85 -7.35 13.19
N HIS A 115 3.92 -7.74 14.06
CA HIS A 115 3.15 -8.98 13.90
C HIS A 115 2.18 -8.85 12.70
N PRO A 116 2.07 -9.88 11.85
CA PRO A 116 1.22 -9.84 10.64
C PRO A 116 -0.27 -9.63 10.93
N GLU A 117 -0.73 -9.94 12.14
CA GLU A 117 -2.13 -9.76 12.57
C GLU A 117 -2.39 -8.43 13.30
N ALA A 118 -1.41 -7.52 13.35
CA ALA A 118 -1.63 -6.21 13.96
C ALA A 118 -2.76 -5.48 13.20
N PRO A 119 -3.80 -4.97 13.89
CA PRO A 119 -4.94 -4.29 13.27
C PRO A 119 -4.57 -2.86 12.83
N LEU A 120 -3.54 -2.75 12.00
CA LEU A 120 -3.14 -1.52 11.36
C LEU A 120 -4.10 -1.29 10.19
N HIS A 121 -4.71 -0.11 10.14
CA HIS A 121 -5.67 0.33 9.11
C HIS A 121 -7.11 -0.16 9.25
N LEU A 122 -7.50 -0.82 10.35
CA LEU A 122 -8.92 -1.08 10.61
C LEU A 122 -9.61 0.18 11.16
N ALA A 123 -10.52 0.76 10.39
CA ALA A 123 -11.31 1.91 10.81
C ALA A 123 -12.07 1.61 12.12
N GLY A 124 -11.88 2.45 13.15
CA GLY A 124 -12.50 2.27 14.46
C GLY A 124 -11.63 1.54 15.50
N PHE A 125 -10.42 1.10 15.16
CA PHE A 125 -9.45 0.54 16.11
C PHE A 125 -8.38 1.58 16.48
N HIS A 126 -8.43 2.13 17.69
CA HIS A 126 -7.46 3.12 18.17
C HIS A 126 -6.27 2.42 18.87
N LEU A 127 -5.13 2.34 18.19
CA LEU A 127 -3.87 1.94 18.83
C LEU A 127 -3.28 3.15 19.57
N PRO A 128 -3.09 3.11 20.90
CA PRO A 128 -2.41 4.19 21.61
C PRO A 128 -0.96 4.28 21.14
N SER A 129 -0.58 5.44 20.59
CA SER A 129 0.82 5.72 20.27
C SER A 129 1.58 5.96 21.57
N LYS A 130 2.76 5.37 21.70
CA LYS A 130 3.65 5.59 22.84
C LYS A 130 4.22 7.01 22.70
N ASP A 131 3.55 7.99 23.27
CA ASP A 131 4.06 9.35 23.35
C ASP A 131 5.31 9.35 24.23
N ASN A 132 6.42 9.76 23.62
CA ASN A 132 7.69 9.97 24.30
C ASN A 132 7.56 11.26 25.12
N VAL A 133 7.04 11.14 26.35
CA VAL A 133 7.09 12.23 27.31
C VAL A 133 8.55 12.45 27.69
N ARG A 134 9.15 13.47 27.07
CA ARG A 134 10.39 14.08 27.52
C ARG A 134 10.15 14.68 28.92
N HIS A 135 10.65 14.00 29.95
CA HIS A 135 11.03 14.67 31.20
C HIS A 135 12.55 14.61 31.30
N GLU A 136 13.17 15.79 31.30
CA GLU A 136 14.61 15.97 31.49
C GLU A 136 15.06 15.56 32.89
N GLN A 137 16.22 14.88 32.89
CA GLN A 137 17.34 14.98 33.82
C GLN A 137 17.05 14.86 35.33
N GLU A 138 17.34 13.68 35.89
CA GLU A 138 18.40 13.49 36.89
C GLU A 138 18.72 11.99 37.00
N GLY A 139 20.02 11.66 36.94
CA GLY A 139 20.50 10.28 36.84
C GLY A 139 20.17 9.45 38.06
N CYS A 140 20.05 8.13 37.87
CA CYS A 140 20.18 7.22 38.99
C CYS A 140 20.77 5.89 38.52
N GLY A 141 21.93 5.58 39.07
CA GLY A 141 22.56 4.28 38.93
C GLY A 141 21.70 3.16 39.51
N GLU A 142 21.77 2.02 38.84
CA GLU A 142 22.00 0.72 39.47
C GLU A 142 21.16 0.36 40.70
N ARG A 143 20.12 -0.47 40.50
CA ARG A 143 20.13 -1.79 41.14
C ARG A 143 19.11 -2.78 40.59
N GLU A 144 19.69 -3.86 40.12
CA GLU A 144 19.14 -5.19 39.88
C GLU A 144 18.31 -5.73 41.05
N ARG A 145 17.14 -6.29 40.74
CA ARG A 145 16.40 -7.22 41.62
C ARG A 145 15.88 -8.39 40.79
N ARG A 146 16.82 -9.30 40.58
CA ARG A 146 16.73 -10.75 40.39
C ARG A 146 15.45 -11.40 40.96
N TRP A 147 14.83 -12.23 40.13
CA TRP A 147 13.70 -13.11 40.45
C TRP A 147 14.19 -14.31 41.28
N GLU A 148 13.58 -14.62 42.41
CA GLU A 148 13.82 -15.88 43.14
C GLU A 148 12.46 -16.60 43.36
N PRO A 149 12.31 -17.86 42.92
CA PRO A 149 11.07 -18.63 43.02
C PRO A 149 10.90 -19.28 44.42
N PRO A 150 9.67 -19.73 44.79
CA PRO A 150 9.33 -20.09 46.16
C PRO A 150 9.90 -21.45 46.62
N LEU A 151 10.36 -21.46 47.87
CA LEU A 151 11.03 -22.55 48.58
C LEU A 151 10.13 -23.76 48.83
N ALA A 152 10.61 -24.96 48.45
CA ALA A 152 10.10 -26.24 48.91
C ALA A 152 10.95 -26.76 50.09
N LEU A 153 10.25 -27.20 51.14
CA LEU A 153 10.69 -27.89 52.36
C LEU A 153 11.74 -29.00 52.13
N LEU A 154 12.72 -29.13 53.04
CA LEU A 154 13.07 -30.34 53.86
C LEU A 154 14.51 -30.26 54.45
N PRO A 155 14.87 -31.07 55.47
CA PRO A 155 15.04 -30.64 56.86
C PRO A 155 16.51 -30.57 57.34
N GLN A 156 16.69 -29.88 58.47
CA GLN A 156 17.95 -29.74 59.21
C GLN A 156 18.36 -31.05 59.91
N PRO A 157 19.67 -31.36 59.95
CA PRO A 157 20.25 -32.01 61.12
C PRO A 157 21.43 -31.23 61.74
N GLN A 158 21.54 -31.45 63.04
CA GLN A 158 22.25 -30.69 64.05
C GLN A 158 23.77 -30.94 64.06
N GLY A 159 24.52 -29.90 64.45
CA GLY A 159 25.58 -30.00 65.45
C GLY A 159 26.90 -30.69 65.07
N ALA A 160 27.95 -29.89 64.86
CA ALA A 160 29.32 -30.28 65.17
C ALA A 160 30.16 -29.05 65.56
N GLN A 161 30.77 -29.12 66.74
CA GLN A 161 31.61 -28.12 67.40
C GLN A 161 33.01 -28.03 66.73
N PRO A 162 33.69 -26.87 66.73
CA PRO A 162 34.99 -26.69 66.09
C PRO A 162 36.18 -26.98 67.03
N PRO A 163 37.32 -27.43 66.50
CA PRO A 163 38.64 -27.04 66.97
C PRO A 163 39.34 -26.21 65.86
N GLY A 164 39.97 -25.06 66.09
CA GLY A 164 40.86 -24.72 67.20
C GLY A 164 42.29 -24.70 66.65
N ALA A 165 42.80 -23.51 66.29
CA ALA A 165 44.22 -23.18 66.08
C ALA A 165 44.31 -21.64 65.89
N PRO A 166 45.43 -20.95 66.19
CA PRO A 166 46.80 -21.47 66.25
C PRO A 166 47.63 -20.98 67.46
N GLY A 167 48.76 -21.64 67.73
CA GLY A 167 49.81 -21.18 68.64
C GLY A 167 51.15 -21.76 68.21
N GLU A 168 52.10 -20.86 67.94
CA GLU A 168 53.57 -20.96 67.78
C GLU A 168 54.21 -22.15 67.04
#